data_AF-V4MLG4-F1
#
_entry.id   AF-V4MLG4-F1
#
_cell.length_a   1.000
_cell.length_b   1.000
_cell.length_c   1.000
_cell.angle_alpha   90.00
_cell.angle_beta   90.00
_cell.angle_gamma   90.00
#
_symmetry.space_group_name_H-M   'P 1'
#
loop_
_entity.id
_entity.type
_entity.pdbx_description
1 polymer ?
#
loop_
_entity_poly.entity_id
_entity_poly.type
_entity_poly.pdbx_seq_one_letter_code
_entity_poly.pdbx_strand_id
1 'polypeptide(L)'
;MESRPSGPVVLTAEEEAVLNEGIGLILSRWTAMRAAVDNGWGGRDSHEKAERTVSNVLDYFIHLKDLSTDFDGLADILESGLSELNTVAEDGSLEEVTETLLDLYYECLEGNFQRVEKLRATSSQTSATVVKVSNGNDEDDEGSDDEDEDTHLNNDQSTDMMVDASEHCSNRKPEAMPVDEPKADDGWTVVPCRKNKGKKN
;
A
#
# COMPACT_ATOMS: atom_id res chain seq x y z
N MET A 1 30.50 -26.38 -19.91
CA MET A 1 29.52 -27.20 -19.15
C MET A 1 29.93 -27.06 -17.69
N GLU A 2 29.53 -25.95 -17.08
CA GLU A 2 29.90 -25.67 -15.70
C GLU A 2 28.82 -26.31 -14.81
N SER A 3 29.17 -27.43 -14.20
CA SER A 3 28.30 -28.15 -13.28
C SER A 3 28.14 -27.31 -12.00
N ARG A 4 26.92 -26.84 -11.73
CA ARG A 4 26.59 -26.20 -10.45
C ARG A 4 26.71 -27.24 -9.31
N PRO A 5 27.45 -26.96 -8.24
CA PRO A 5 27.50 -27.83 -7.07
C PRO A 5 26.16 -27.74 -6.31
N SER A 6 25.56 -28.90 -6.08
CA SER A 6 24.45 -29.08 -5.14
C SER A 6 24.94 -28.76 -3.73
N GLY A 7 24.74 -27.51 -3.32
CA GLY A 7 24.89 -26.99 -1.97
C GLY A 7 23.60 -26.27 -1.56
N PRO A 8 23.46 -25.82 -0.30
CA PRO A 8 22.34 -24.97 0.09
C PRO A 8 22.28 -23.81 -0.90
N VAL A 9 21.07 -23.52 -1.39
CA VAL A 9 20.83 -22.50 -2.40
C VAL A 9 21.18 -21.16 -1.76
N VAL A 10 22.40 -20.67 -1.99
CA VAL A 10 22.84 -19.36 -1.53
C VAL A 10 22.71 -18.44 -2.73
N LEU A 11 21.71 -17.57 -2.73
CA LEU A 11 21.64 -16.48 -3.69
C LEU A 11 22.86 -15.58 -3.49
N THR A 12 23.46 -15.15 -4.58
CA THR A 12 24.49 -14.11 -4.55
C THR A 12 23.86 -12.74 -4.29
N ALA A 13 24.63 -11.78 -3.79
CA ALA A 13 24.14 -10.44 -3.49
C ALA A 13 23.52 -9.72 -4.70
N GLU A 14 23.97 -10.05 -5.92
CA GLU A 14 23.38 -9.53 -7.16
C GLU A 14 21.99 -10.13 -7.41
N GLU A 15 21.83 -11.43 -7.17
CA GLU A 15 20.55 -12.14 -7.34
C GLU A 15 19.54 -11.70 -6.26
N GLU A 16 19.98 -11.47 -5.03
CA GLU A 16 19.16 -10.90 -3.95
C GLU A 16 18.65 -9.50 -4.31
N ALA A 17 19.48 -8.65 -4.88
CA ALA A 17 19.08 -7.30 -5.30
C ALA A 17 18.03 -7.34 -6.42
N VAL A 18 18.23 -8.24 -7.41
CA VAL A 18 17.28 -8.43 -8.51
C VAL A 18 15.97 -9.03 -8.03
N LEU A 19 16.03 -9.98 -7.09
CA LEU A 19 14.84 -10.56 -6.44
C LEU A 19 14.07 -9.50 -5.66
N ASN A 20 14.75 -8.69 -4.84
CA ASN A 20 14.13 -7.59 -4.09
C ASN A 20 13.41 -6.60 -5.01
N GLU A 21 14.06 -6.23 -6.11
CA GLU A 21 13.42 -5.38 -7.13
C GLU A 21 12.18 -6.05 -7.73
N GLY A 22 12.27 -7.33 -8.09
CA GLY A 22 11.14 -8.09 -8.61
C GLY A 22 9.96 -8.18 -7.63
N ILE A 23 10.22 -8.42 -6.35
CA ILE A 23 9.22 -8.44 -5.28
C ILE A 23 8.53 -7.06 -5.20
N GLY A 24 9.30 -5.98 -5.14
CA GLY A 24 8.77 -4.62 -5.12
C GLY A 24 7.90 -4.29 -6.34
N LEU A 25 8.32 -4.75 -7.53
CA LEU A 25 7.54 -4.55 -8.75
C LEU A 25 6.24 -5.36 -8.79
N ILE A 26 6.20 -6.56 -8.19
CA ILE A 26 4.98 -7.37 -8.07
C ILE A 26 4.03 -6.72 -7.06
N LEU A 27 4.51 -6.40 -5.86
CA LEU A 27 3.67 -5.84 -4.80
C LEU A 27 3.13 -4.44 -5.14
N SER A 28 3.90 -3.61 -5.83
CA SER A 28 3.42 -2.32 -6.35
C SER A 28 2.37 -2.44 -7.47
N ARG A 29 2.24 -3.61 -8.09
CA ARG A 29 1.20 -3.93 -9.10
C ARG A 29 -0.03 -4.60 -8.53
N TRP A 30 0.11 -5.20 -7.36
CA TRP A 30 -1.01 -5.80 -6.69
C TRP A 30 -2.04 -4.72 -6.33
N THR A 31 -3.23 -4.87 -6.90
CA THR A 31 -4.32 -3.88 -6.80
C THR A 31 -4.70 -3.59 -5.35
N ALA A 32 -4.72 -4.60 -4.48
CA ALA A 32 -5.04 -4.44 -3.06
C ALA A 32 -4.00 -3.55 -2.36
N MET A 33 -2.71 -3.87 -2.45
CA MET A 33 -1.63 -3.06 -1.86
C MET A 33 -1.57 -1.66 -2.47
N ARG A 34 -1.64 -1.54 -3.80
CA ARG A 34 -1.62 -0.23 -4.48
C ARG A 34 -2.77 0.65 -4.03
N ALA A 35 -4.00 0.12 -4.01
CA ALA A 35 -5.16 0.87 -3.56
C ALA A 35 -5.01 1.30 -2.10
N ALA A 36 -4.48 0.44 -1.24
CA ALA A 36 -4.26 0.76 0.16
C ALA A 36 -3.23 1.89 0.35
N VAL A 37 -2.15 1.89 -0.43
CA VAL A 37 -1.13 2.95 -0.41
C VAL A 37 -1.67 4.26 -0.99
N ASP A 38 -2.29 4.22 -2.17
CA ASP A 38 -2.82 5.42 -2.86
C ASP A 38 -3.91 6.13 -2.06
N ASN A 39 -4.76 5.35 -1.36
CA ASN A 39 -5.81 5.90 -0.51
C ASN A 39 -5.35 6.17 0.93
N GLY A 40 -4.09 5.84 1.28
CA GLY A 40 -3.54 6.05 2.61
C GLY A 40 -4.24 5.26 3.71
N TRP A 41 -4.76 4.06 3.40
CA TRP A 41 -5.48 3.20 4.36
C TRP A 41 -4.58 2.74 5.53
N GLY A 42 -3.26 2.67 5.31
CA GLY A 42 -2.27 2.41 6.34
C GLY A 42 -1.82 3.64 7.15
N GLY A 43 -2.38 4.83 6.91
CA GLY A 43 -1.98 6.09 7.55
C GLY A 43 -0.84 6.82 6.82
N ARG A 44 -0.15 7.74 7.52
CA ARG A 44 0.92 8.57 6.93
C ARG A 44 2.11 7.75 6.41
N ASP A 45 2.33 6.60 7.02
CA ASP A 45 3.45 5.70 6.73
C ASP A 45 3.02 4.53 5.81
N SER A 46 1.91 4.66 5.06
CA SER A 46 1.40 3.58 4.18
C SER A 46 2.46 3.10 3.18
N HIS A 47 3.26 4.02 2.61
CA HIS A 47 4.34 3.66 1.70
C HIS A 47 5.47 2.91 2.42
N GLU A 48 5.85 3.33 3.64
CA GLU A 48 6.88 2.64 4.43
C GLU A 48 6.42 1.22 4.80
N LYS A 49 5.14 1.05 5.13
CA LYS A 49 4.56 -0.27 5.42
C LYS A 49 4.62 -1.20 4.21
N ALA A 50 4.27 -0.70 3.02
CA ALA A 50 4.38 -1.48 1.79
C ALA A 50 5.84 -1.92 1.50
N GLU A 51 6.80 -1.01 1.66
CA GLU A 51 8.24 -1.33 1.51
C GLU A 51 8.74 -2.30 2.60
N ARG A 52 8.17 -2.23 3.81
CA ARG A 52 8.43 -3.21 4.87
C ARG A 52 7.92 -4.59 4.48
N THR A 53 6.74 -4.69 3.86
CA THR A 53 6.24 -5.96 3.34
C THR A 53 7.19 -6.55 2.29
N VAL A 54 7.71 -5.74 1.36
CA VAL A 54 8.74 -6.16 0.38
C VAL A 54 9.97 -6.75 1.10
N SER A 55 10.46 -6.04 2.12
CA SER A 55 11.64 -6.47 2.90
C SER A 55 11.39 -7.77 3.67
N ASN A 56 10.20 -7.94 4.26
CA ASN A 56 9.82 -9.14 4.98
C ASN A 56 9.74 -10.36 4.04
N VAL A 57 9.21 -10.17 2.84
CA VAL A 57 9.15 -11.22 1.82
C VAL A 57 10.56 -11.63 1.36
N LEU A 58 11.46 -10.66 1.15
CA LEU A 58 12.85 -10.95 0.83
C LEU A 58 13.55 -11.73 1.96
N ASP A 59 13.40 -11.27 3.20
CA ASP A 59 13.99 -11.93 4.37
C ASP A 59 13.49 -13.38 4.50
N TYR A 60 12.20 -13.60 4.24
CA TYR A 60 11.61 -14.93 4.20
C TYR A 60 12.28 -15.83 3.16
N PHE A 61 12.50 -15.34 1.94
CA PHE A 61 13.20 -16.09 0.89
C PHE A 61 14.66 -16.40 1.22
N ILE A 62 15.36 -15.50 1.91
CA ILE A 62 16.77 -15.72 2.30
C ILE A 62 16.87 -16.79 3.40
N HIS A 63 15.90 -16.83 4.31
CA HIS A 63 15.85 -17.81 5.40
C HIS A 63 15.13 -19.11 5.03
N LEU A 64 14.58 -19.18 3.82
CA LEU A 64 13.81 -20.30 3.31
C LEU A 64 14.69 -21.55 3.21
N LYS A 65 14.34 -22.58 3.99
CA LYS A 65 15.16 -23.80 4.09
C LYS A 65 14.58 -24.98 3.32
N ASP A 66 13.26 -25.02 3.14
CA ASP A 66 12.57 -26.10 2.43
C ASP A 66 11.52 -25.51 1.48
N LEU A 67 11.76 -25.69 0.18
CA LEU A 67 11.01 -25.05 -0.88
C LEU A 67 9.57 -25.63 -1.08
N SER A 68 9.19 -26.62 -0.27
CA SER A 68 7.93 -27.36 -0.41
C SER A 68 6.82 -26.82 0.49
N THR A 69 7.12 -25.93 1.43
CA THR A 69 6.18 -25.44 2.46
C THR A 69 6.04 -23.91 2.46
N ASP A 70 6.46 -23.24 1.39
CA ASP A 70 6.64 -21.78 1.44
C ASP A 70 5.43 -20.97 1.02
N PHE A 71 4.40 -21.64 0.49
CA PHE A 71 3.17 -20.98 0.12
C PHE A 71 2.46 -20.38 1.33
N ASP A 72 2.24 -21.19 2.38
CA ASP A 72 1.48 -20.77 3.56
C ASP A 72 2.19 -19.67 4.34
N GLY A 73 3.52 -19.80 4.52
CA GLY A 73 4.31 -18.79 5.22
C GLY A 73 4.44 -17.48 4.43
N LEU A 74 4.56 -17.55 3.10
CA LEU A 74 4.57 -16.35 2.26
C LEU A 74 3.21 -15.66 2.25
N ALA A 75 2.11 -16.43 2.17
CA ALA A 75 0.75 -15.90 2.22
C ALA A 75 0.49 -15.19 3.56
N ASP A 76 0.93 -15.74 4.69
CA ASP A 76 0.81 -15.10 6.01
C ASP A 76 1.55 -13.75 6.09
N ILE A 77 2.76 -13.66 5.50
CA ILE A 77 3.52 -12.40 5.44
C ILE A 77 2.79 -11.35 4.61
N LEU A 78 2.22 -11.75 3.46
CA LEU A 78 1.45 -10.85 2.59
C LEU A 78 0.14 -10.41 3.23
N GLU A 79 -0.58 -11.32 3.89
CA GLU A 79 -1.80 -11.03 4.64
C GLU A 79 -1.50 -10.06 5.80
N SER A 80 -0.43 -10.30 6.54
CA SER A 80 0.05 -9.39 7.58
C SER A 80 0.36 -8.00 7.02
N GLY A 81 1.02 -7.92 5.86
CA GLY A 81 1.29 -6.65 5.16
C GLY A 81 0.01 -5.90 4.76
N LEU A 82 -1.00 -6.60 4.24
CA LEU A 82 -2.31 -6.01 3.95
C LEU A 82 -3.02 -5.54 5.21
N SER A 83 -2.96 -6.32 6.29
CA SER A 83 -3.53 -5.98 7.59
C SER A 83 -2.88 -4.72 8.18
N GLU A 84 -1.56 -4.56 8.06
CA GLU A 84 -0.84 -3.34 8.44
C GLU A 84 -1.31 -2.10 7.65
N LEU A 85 -1.73 -2.31 6.40
CA LEU A 85 -2.35 -1.31 5.52
C LEU A 85 -3.87 -1.19 5.71
N ASN A 86 -4.45 -1.83 6.73
CA ASN A 86 -5.89 -1.87 7.01
C ASN A 86 -6.72 -2.33 5.79
N THR A 87 -6.22 -3.35 5.09
CA THR A 87 -6.77 -3.90 3.84
C THR A 87 -6.88 -5.41 3.94
N VAL A 88 -7.77 -6.00 3.14
CA VAL A 88 -7.86 -7.45 2.94
C VAL A 88 -8.07 -7.71 1.45
N ALA A 89 -7.50 -8.81 0.93
CA ALA A 89 -7.71 -9.28 -0.43
C ALA A 89 -8.63 -10.50 -0.38
N GLU A 90 -9.89 -10.33 -0.80
CA GLU A 90 -10.90 -11.41 -0.83
C GLU A 90 -11.17 -11.93 -2.26
N ASP A 91 -10.45 -11.41 -3.25
CA ASP A 91 -10.64 -11.72 -4.67
C ASP A 91 -9.79 -12.90 -5.17
N GLY A 92 -9.06 -13.57 -4.28
CA GLY A 92 -8.11 -14.64 -4.63
C GLY A 92 -6.74 -14.13 -5.11
N SER A 93 -6.54 -12.81 -5.14
CA SER A 93 -5.30 -12.21 -5.61
C SER A 93 -4.13 -12.42 -4.64
N LEU A 94 -4.40 -12.68 -3.36
CA LEU A 94 -3.39 -13.04 -2.37
C LEU A 94 -2.65 -14.31 -2.81
N GLU A 95 -3.40 -15.35 -3.17
CA GLU A 95 -2.88 -16.63 -3.61
C GLU A 95 -2.12 -16.48 -4.93
N GLU A 96 -2.69 -15.77 -5.91
CA GLU A 96 -2.04 -15.54 -7.21
C GLU A 96 -0.70 -14.78 -7.07
N VAL A 97 -0.65 -13.75 -6.21
CA VAL A 97 0.59 -12.99 -5.95
C VAL A 97 1.61 -13.86 -5.22
N THR A 98 1.17 -14.69 -4.27
CA THR A 98 2.02 -15.65 -3.55
C THR A 98 2.68 -16.63 -4.53
N GLU A 99 1.90 -17.24 -5.43
CA GLU A 99 2.43 -18.13 -6.48
C GLU A 99 3.42 -17.39 -7.40
N THR A 100 3.08 -16.17 -7.80
CA THR A 100 3.92 -15.37 -8.69
C THR A 100 5.28 -15.03 -8.06
N LEU A 101 5.31 -14.78 -6.75
CA LEU A 101 6.52 -14.52 -5.98
C LEU A 101 7.37 -15.78 -5.80
N LEU A 102 6.74 -16.93 -5.56
CA LEU A 102 7.44 -18.22 -5.52
C LEU A 102 8.08 -18.54 -6.86
N ASP A 103 7.34 -18.43 -7.96
CA ASP A 103 7.87 -18.58 -9.32
C ASP A 103 9.08 -17.67 -9.56
N LEU A 104 8.98 -16.40 -9.15
CA LEU A 104 10.07 -15.44 -9.28
C LEU A 104 11.32 -15.91 -8.53
N TYR A 105 11.13 -16.44 -7.32
CA TYR A 105 12.22 -17.01 -6.53
C TYR A 105 12.85 -18.21 -7.25
N TYR A 106 12.05 -19.17 -7.74
CA TYR A 106 12.56 -20.31 -8.53
C TYR A 106 13.36 -19.87 -9.76
N GLU A 107 12.85 -18.90 -10.52
CA GLU A 107 13.54 -18.35 -11.69
C GLU A 107 14.89 -17.72 -11.29
N CYS A 108 14.94 -17.00 -10.16
CA CYS A 108 16.19 -16.47 -9.62
C CYS A 108 17.17 -17.59 -9.23
N LEU A 109 16.69 -18.71 -8.67
CA LEU A 109 17.54 -19.87 -8.36
C LEU A 109 18.12 -20.50 -9.62
N GLU A 110 17.37 -20.50 -10.73
CA GLU A 110 17.84 -20.98 -12.03
C GLU A 110 18.77 -19.98 -12.74
N GLY A 111 18.89 -18.76 -12.23
CA GLY A 111 19.66 -17.67 -12.83
C GLY A 111 18.94 -16.99 -14.01
N ASN A 112 17.61 -17.10 -14.06
CA ASN A 112 16.78 -16.53 -15.11
C ASN A 112 16.04 -15.27 -14.62
N PHE A 113 16.52 -14.09 -15.02
CA PHE A 113 15.97 -12.81 -14.58
C PHE A 113 15.03 -12.14 -15.61
N GLN A 114 14.59 -12.89 -16.63
CA GLN A 114 13.77 -12.34 -17.71
C GLN A 114 12.41 -11.81 -17.21
N ARG A 115 11.82 -12.40 -16.17
CA ARG A 115 10.56 -11.92 -15.58
C ARG A 115 10.75 -10.55 -14.92
N VAL A 116 11.81 -10.35 -14.13
CA VAL A 116 12.12 -9.05 -13.52
C VAL A 116 12.37 -7.99 -14.59
N GLU A 117 13.14 -8.33 -15.64
CA GLU A 117 13.41 -7.40 -16.74
C GLU A 117 12.13 -6.98 -17.47
N LYS A 118 11.21 -7.92 -17.71
CA LYS A 118 9.89 -7.63 -18.28
C LYS A 118 9.03 -6.76 -17.35
N LEU A 119 9.08 -6.99 -16.04
CA LEU A 119 8.42 -6.12 -15.06
C LEU A 119 9.02 -4.71 -15.09
N ARG A 120 10.35 -4.56 -15.12
CA ARG A 120 11.03 -3.26 -15.21
C ARG A 120 10.63 -2.48 -16.46
N ALA A 121 10.59 -3.15 -17.62
CA ALA A 121 10.18 -2.55 -18.88
C ALA A 121 8.74 -2.02 -18.82
N THR A 122 7.84 -2.79 -18.23
CA THR A 122 6.42 -2.41 -18.12
C THR A 122 6.17 -1.33 -17.06
N SER A 123 6.97 -1.25 -15.99
CA SER A 123 6.87 -0.19 -14.98
C SER A 123 7.36 1.16 -15.50
N SER A 124 8.37 1.15 -16.37
CA SER A 124 8.86 2.38 -17.01
C SER A 124 7.83 2.97 -17.97
N GLN A 125 6.97 2.13 -18.57
CA GLN A 125 5.90 2.59 -19.47
C GLN A 125 4.70 3.18 -18.71
N THR A 126 4.40 2.71 -17.50
CA THR A 126 3.29 3.24 -16.70
C THR A 126 3.58 4.62 -16.10
N SER A 127 4.85 4.98 -15.90
CA SER A 127 5.25 6.31 -15.42
C SER A 127 5.24 7.41 -16.50
N ALA A 128 5.09 7.04 -17.78
CA ALA A 128 5.14 7.97 -18.91
C ALA A 128 3.77 8.47 -19.42
N THR A 129 2.66 8.05 -18.81
CA THR A 129 1.32 8.38 -19.31
C THR A 129 0.52 9.20 -18.28
N VAL A 130 0.98 10.42 -18.03
CA VAL A 130 0.05 11.53 -17.74
C VAL A 130 -0.36 12.08 -19.11
N VAL A 131 -1.31 11.42 -19.77
CA VAL A 131 -2.07 12.08 -20.84
C VAL A 131 -2.91 13.15 -20.16
N LYS A 132 -2.40 14.37 -20.19
CA LYS A 132 -3.23 15.56 -20.03
C LYS A 132 -4.27 15.49 -21.16
N VAL A 133 -5.49 15.06 -20.86
CA VAL A 133 -6.62 15.21 -21.79
C VAL A 133 -6.97 16.69 -21.80
N SER A 134 -6.16 17.47 -22.51
CA SER A 134 -6.55 18.79 -22.97
C SER A 134 -7.45 18.57 -24.16
N ASN A 135 -8.75 18.74 -23.97
CA ASN A 135 -9.70 18.87 -25.06
C ASN A 135 -9.45 20.23 -25.75
N GLY A 136 -8.37 20.30 -26.52
CA GLY A 136 -7.92 21.48 -27.24
C GLY A 136 -8.33 21.39 -28.70
N ASN A 137 -9.30 22.22 -29.05
CA ASN A 137 -9.49 22.71 -30.41
C ASN A 137 -8.15 23.29 -30.89
N ASP A 138 -7.79 22.92 -32.12
CA ASP A 138 -6.78 23.50 -32.99
C ASP A 138 -6.65 25.03 -32.81
N GLU A 139 -5.42 25.53 -32.66
CA GLU A 139 -4.83 26.63 -33.45
C GLU A 139 -3.48 27.07 -32.85
N ASP A 140 -2.52 27.31 -33.75
CA ASP A 140 -1.11 27.72 -33.61
C ASP A 140 -0.75 28.67 -32.45
N ASP A 141 0.42 28.46 -31.84
CA ASP A 141 1.41 29.56 -31.66
C ASP A 141 2.80 29.01 -31.29
N GLU A 142 3.80 29.38 -32.10
CA GLU A 142 5.22 29.09 -31.92
C GLU A 142 5.86 30.28 -31.19
N GLY A 143 6.36 30.06 -29.97
CA GLY A 143 6.99 31.12 -29.18
C GLY A 143 8.13 30.59 -28.30
N SER A 144 9.36 30.83 -28.76
CA SER A 144 10.64 30.66 -28.06
C SER A 144 10.92 31.79 -27.07
N ASP A 145 11.90 31.58 -26.17
CA ASP A 145 12.61 32.54 -25.30
C ASP A 145 11.87 33.03 -24.04
N ASP A 146 12.48 33.24 -22.87
CA ASP A 146 13.87 33.15 -22.41
C ASP A 146 13.86 33.16 -20.86
N GLU A 147 15.03 32.91 -20.29
CA GLU A 147 15.41 32.87 -18.88
C GLU A 147 15.07 34.17 -18.08
N ASP A 148 14.77 34.07 -16.77
CA ASP A 148 15.58 34.71 -15.71
C ASP A 148 15.00 34.64 -14.27
N GLU A 149 15.96 34.86 -13.38
CA GLU A 149 16.14 34.62 -11.94
C GLU A 149 15.28 35.41 -10.92
N ASP A 150 15.40 34.95 -9.66
CA ASP A 150 15.49 35.73 -8.41
C ASP A 150 14.30 35.98 -7.44
N THR A 151 14.46 35.31 -6.28
CA THR A 151 14.38 35.80 -4.88
C THR A 151 13.32 36.83 -4.44
N HIS A 152 12.48 36.46 -3.46
CA HIS A 152 12.52 37.09 -2.12
C HIS A 152 11.61 36.42 -1.07
N LEU A 153 12.24 36.18 0.08
CA LEU A 153 11.68 35.81 1.38
C LEU A 153 10.54 36.72 1.81
N ASN A 154 9.51 36.17 2.45
CA ASN A 154 8.87 36.78 3.63
C ASN A 154 8.23 35.69 4.51
N ASN A 155 8.98 35.34 5.55
CA ASN A 155 8.51 34.83 6.82
C ASN A 155 7.55 35.84 7.46
N ASP A 156 6.32 35.41 7.76
CA ASP A 156 5.52 36.05 8.81
C ASP A 156 4.93 34.99 9.74
N GLN A 157 5.42 35.07 10.97
CA GLN A 157 5.01 34.30 12.13
C GLN A 157 3.79 34.99 12.74
N SER A 158 2.73 34.26 13.10
CA SER A 158 1.93 34.67 14.26
C SER A 158 1.09 33.53 14.87
N THR A 159 1.55 33.11 16.05
CA THR A 159 0.81 32.95 17.32
C THR A 159 -0.39 31.96 17.41
N ASP A 160 -0.29 30.88 18.18
CA ASP A 160 -0.49 30.78 19.65
C ASP A 160 -1.97 30.53 20.04
N MET A 161 -2.32 29.26 20.29
CA MET A 161 -3.58 28.85 20.93
C MET A 161 -3.26 27.89 22.07
N MET A 162 -3.05 28.47 23.25
CA MET A 162 -2.95 27.82 24.55
C MET A 162 -4.34 27.84 25.22
N VAL A 163 -4.97 26.67 25.43
CA VAL A 163 -6.05 26.43 26.41
C VAL A 163 -5.94 24.95 26.79
N ASP A 164 -5.19 24.65 27.84
CA ASP A 164 -5.60 24.54 29.25
C ASP A 164 -5.92 23.09 29.64
N ALA A 165 -5.26 22.68 30.72
CA ALA A 165 -5.29 21.36 31.28
C ALA A 165 -6.57 21.16 32.10
N SER A 166 -7.13 19.96 32.04
CA SER A 166 -7.83 19.42 33.21
C SER A 166 -7.66 17.91 33.23
N GLU A 167 -6.87 17.48 34.20
CA GLU A 167 -6.69 16.10 34.62
C GLU A 167 -7.95 15.59 35.35
N HIS A 168 -8.15 14.27 35.22
CA HIS A 168 -8.49 13.34 36.30
C HIS A 168 -9.96 12.91 36.55
N CYS A 169 -10.08 11.57 36.66
CA CYS A 169 -11.11 10.77 37.36
C CYS A 169 -12.52 10.72 36.74
N SER A 170 -13.28 9.62 36.79
CA SER A 170 -13.21 8.41 37.59
C SER A 170 -14.18 7.35 37.02
N ASN A 171 -13.89 6.09 37.30
CA ASN A 171 -14.78 4.94 37.14
C ASN A 171 -16.23 5.19 37.58
N ARG A 172 -17.21 4.66 36.82
CA ARG A 172 -18.40 3.99 37.38
C ARG A 172 -19.25 3.29 36.31
N LYS A 173 -19.37 1.97 36.46
CA LYS A 173 -20.43 1.09 35.93
C LYS A 173 -21.73 1.30 36.76
N PRO A 174 -22.92 1.13 36.17
CA PRO A 174 -23.80 0.00 36.53
C PRO A 174 -24.49 -0.60 35.29
N GLU A 175 -24.35 -1.91 35.04
CA GLU A 175 -25.39 -2.95 35.25
C GLU A 175 -26.73 -2.75 34.51
N ALA A 176 -26.88 -3.58 33.47
CA ALA A 176 -28.01 -4.45 33.10
C ALA A 176 -29.45 -3.90 33.06
N MET A 177 -30.03 -3.91 31.85
CA MET A 177 -31.38 -4.46 31.63
C MET A 177 -31.42 -5.27 30.31
N PRO A 178 -32.23 -6.34 30.24
CA PRO A 178 -32.19 -7.33 29.16
C PRO A 178 -33.26 -7.06 28.08
N VAL A 179 -33.23 -7.90 27.05
CA VAL A 179 -34.34 -8.41 26.23
C VAL A 179 -34.33 -8.01 24.74
N ASP A 180 -34.20 -9.09 23.96
CA ASP A 180 -34.59 -9.36 22.57
C ASP A 180 -33.88 -8.70 21.39
N GLU A 181 -33.00 -9.50 20.79
CA GLU A 181 -32.88 -9.67 19.34
C GLU A 181 -33.68 -10.90 18.89
N PRO A 182 -33.97 -11.12 17.59
CA PRO A 182 -34.00 -10.18 16.46
C PRO A 182 -35.26 -10.36 15.57
N LYS A 183 -35.59 -9.35 14.74
CA LYS A 183 -36.24 -9.63 13.45
C LYS A 183 -35.85 -8.57 12.43
N ALA A 184 -35.26 -9.07 11.36
CA ALA A 184 -34.89 -8.36 10.16
C ALA A 184 -36.06 -7.56 9.57
N ASP A 185 -35.81 -6.32 9.19
CA ASP A 185 -36.21 -5.82 7.87
C ASP A 185 -35.35 -4.63 7.47
N ASP A 186 -34.99 -4.64 6.20
CA ASP A 186 -34.19 -3.71 5.44
C ASP A 186 -34.77 -2.28 5.46
N GLY A 187 -33.94 -1.25 5.63
CA GLY A 187 -34.35 0.12 5.30
C GLY A 187 -33.79 1.22 6.21
N TRP A 188 -32.93 2.06 5.64
CA TRP A 188 -32.42 3.29 6.23
C TRP A 188 -33.46 4.08 7.05
N THR A 189 -33.13 4.36 8.31
CA THR A 189 -33.97 5.20 9.19
C THR A 189 -33.72 6.68 8.92
N VAL A 190 -34.75 7.40 8.50
CA VAL A 190 -34.72 8.86 8.28
C VAL A 190 -34.69 9.58 9.63
N VAL A 191 -33.63 10.34 9.89
CA VAL A 191 -33.55 11.21 11.08
C VAL A 191 -34.43 12.46 10.90
N PRO A 192 -35.42 12.72 11.76
CA PRO A 192 -36.19 13.96 11.69
C PRO A 192 -35.31 15.15 12.11
N CYS A 193 -35.15 16.14 11.22
CA CYS A 193 -34.52 17.41 11.59
C CYS A 193 -35.33 18.09 12.71
N ARG A 194 -34.68 18.30 13.87
CA ARG A 194 -35.25 18.98 15.04
C ARG A 194 -35.66 20.41 14.66
N LYS A 195 -36.96 20.64 14.51
CA LYS A 195 -37.55 21.97 14.31
C LYS A 195 -37.54 22.73 15.64
N ASN A 196 -36.62 23.68 15.78
CA ASN A 196 -36.54 24.55 16.94
C ASN A 196 -37.75 25.51 16.94
N LYS A 197 -38.77 25.22 17.76
CA LYS A 197 -39.90 26.12 17.97
C LYS A 197 -39.46 27.22 18.94
N GLY A 198 -39.10 28.37 18.38
CA GLY A 198 -38.88 29.60 19.14
C GLY A 198 -40.11 29.92 19.99
N LYS A 199 -39.90 29.98 21.30
CA LYS A 199 -40.88 30.40 22.28
C LYS A 199 -40.69 31.91 22.47
N LYS A 200 -41.62 32.72 21.97
CA LYS A 200 -41.72 34.12 22.36
C LYS A 200 -43.18 34.47 22.66
N ASN A 201 -43.34 35.15 23.80
CA ASN A 201 -44.52 35.74 24.41
C ASN A 201 -45.35 34.79 25.28
#